data_AF-A0A367Y9H0-F1
#
_entry.id   AF-A0A367Y9H0-F1
#
_cell.length_a   1.000
_cell.length_b   1.000
_cell.length_c   1.000
_cell.angle_alpha   90.00
_cell.angle_beta   90.00
_cell.angle_gamma   90.00
#
_symmetry.space_group_name_H-M   'P 1'
#
loop_
_entity.id
_entity.type
_entity.pdbx_description
1 polymer ?
#
loop_
_entity_poly.entity_id
_entity_poly.type
_entity_poly.pdbx_seq_one_letter_code
_entity_poly.pdbx_strand_id
1 'polypeptide(L)'
;MSLVLFLFYAFARGFRYQRQVPSDSFVEGSLLFLGWLLHYIPFIFMGRVKYIHHYVPAQYFAIFVFGFVVDKVVSKNYVVRSVFYASLYVSILASFWYFRDLSLGMEGPSLNFRHMKLLSSWMI
;
A
#
# COMPACT_ATOMS: atom_id res chain seq x y z
N MET A 1 -3.63 -2.08 5.64
CA MET A 1 -3.48 -1.25 6.85
C MET A 1 -3.58 0.25 6.56
N SER A 2 -2.88 0.79 5.54
CA SER A 2 -2.96 2.23 5.17
C SER A 2 -4.36 2.72 4.79
N LEU A 3 -5.14 1.96 4.00
CA LEU A 3 -6.50 2.36 3.62
C LEU A 3 -7.40 2.54 4.86
N VAL A 4 -7.27 1.63 5.84
CA VAL A 4 -8.02 1.72 7.11
C VAL A 4 -7.57 2.94 7.92
N LEU A 5 -6.26 3.19 8.02
CA LEU A 5 -5.73 4.39 8.66
C LEU A 5 -6.18 5.67 7.96
N PHE A 6 -6.27 5.66 6.62
CA PHE A 6 -6.83 6.77 5.85
C PHE A 6 -8.31 6.97 6.16
N LEU A 7 -9.11 5.91 6.23
CA LEU A 7 -10.52 6.00 6.63
C LEU A 7 -10.67 6.59 8.04
N PHE A 8 -9.85 6.18 9.01
CA PHE A 8 -9.82 6.79 10.34
C PHE A 8 -9.40 8.26 10.30
N TYR A 9 -8.36 8.61 9.54
CA TYR A 9 -7.93 10.00 9.34
C TYR A 9 -9.06 10.84 8.71
N ALA A 10 -9.69 10.34 7.66
CA ALA A 10 -10.78 11.00 6.96
C ALA A 10 -11.99 11.19 7.86
N PHE A 11 -12.34 10.18 8.66
CA PHE A 11 -13.40 10.27 9.67
C PHE A 11 -13.07 11.33 10.74
N ALA A 12 -11.89 11.28 11.34
CA ALA A 12 -11.46 12.25 12.36
C ALA A 12 -11.42 13.70 11.81
N ARG A 13 -11.01 13.87 10.55
CA ARG A 13 -11.04 15.16 9.86
C ARG A 13 -12.46 15.57 9.52
N GLY A 14 -13.32 14.66 9.07
CA GLY A 14 -14.74 14.88 8.77
C GLY A 14 -15.54 15.35 10.00
N PHE A 15 -15.29 14.79 11.18
CA PHE A 15 -15.87 15.30 12.44
C PHE A 15 -15.42 16.73 12.77
N ARG A 16 -14.18 17.10 12.43
CA ARG A 16 -13.65 18.46 12.59
C ARG A 16 -14.06 19.41 11.45
N TYR A 17 -14.45 18.85 10.30
CA TYR A 17 -14.81 19.54 9.05
C TYR A 17 -16.13 20.30 9.13
N GLN A 18 -17.06 19.89 10.00
CA GLN A 18 -18.33 20.60 10.22
C GLN A 18 -18.20 22.09 10.60
N ARG A 19 -16.99 22.64 10.78
CA ARG A 19 -16.74 24.05 11.10
C ARG A 19 -15.87 24.83 10.09
N GLN A 20 -15.25 24.22 9.07
CA GLN A 20 -14.26 24.93 8.22
C GLN A 20 -14.18 24.41 6.76
N VAL A 21 -13.69 25.27 5.86
CA VAL A 21 -13.40 24.98 4.43
C VAL A 21 -12.39 23.82 4.31
N PRO A 22 -12.54 22.91 3.31
CA PRO A 22 -11.59 21.79 3.12
C PRO A 22 -10.14 22.26 3.05
N SER A 23 -9.28 21.64 3.85
CA SER A 23 -7.83 21.77 3.68
C SER A 23 -7.40 21.04 2.42
N ASP A 24 -6.50 21.61 1.63
CA ASP A 24 -5.95 20.99 0.40
C ASP A 24 -5.48 19.54 0.62
N SER A 25 -4.84 19.25 1.75
CA SER A 25 -4.39 17.89 2.09
C SER A 25 -5.52 16.86 2.24
N PHE A 26 -6.74 17.27 2.62
CA PHE A 26 -7.87 16.33 2.69
C PHE A 26 -8.38 15.98 1.28
N VAL A 27 -8.40 16.96 0.38
CA VAL A 27 -8.76 16.77 -1.02
C VAL A 27 -7.74 15.85 -1.71
N GLU A 28 -6.44 16.11 -1.53
CA GLU A 28 -5.34 15.29 -2.06
C GLU A 28 -5.48 13.81 -1.66
N GLY A 29 -5.59 13.53 -0.36
CA GLY A 29 -5.72 12.16 0.13
C GLY A 29 -6.99 11.47 -0.37
N SER A 30 -8.09 12.22 -0.48
CA SER A 30 -9.37 11.71 -0.99
C SER A 30 -9.29 11.36 -2.48
N LEU A 31 -8.59 12.16 -3.29
CA LEU A 31 -8.37 11.87 -4.71
C LEU A 31 -7.52 10.60 -4.90
N LEU A 32 -6.48 10.41 -4.08
CA LEU A 32 -5.66 9.19 -4.12
C LEU A 32 -6.48 7.95 -3.74
N PHE A 33 -7.29 8.05 -2.69
CA PHE A 33 -8.18 6.97 -2.27
C PHE A 33 -9.26 6.68 -3.31
N LEU A 34 -9.85 7.71 -3.92
CA LEU A 34 -10.81 7.55 -5.00
C LEU A 34 -10.16 6.88 -6.21
N GLY A 35 -8.91 7.23 -6.54
CA GLY A 35 -8.12 6.55 -7.56
C GLY A 35 -8.00 5.05 -7.28
N TRP A 36 -7.68 4.66 -6.04
CA TRP A 36 -7.70 3.24 -5.63
C TRP A 36 -9.08 2.62 -5.82
N LEU A 37 -10.13 3.29 -5.35
CA LEU A 37 -11.51 2.79 -5.39
C LEU A 37 -11.97 2.53 -6.83
N LEU A 38 -11.76 3.50 -7.72
CA LEU A 38 -12.13 3.42 -9.13
C LEU A 38 -11.35 2.34 -9.88
N HIS A 39 -10.10 2.06 -9.48
CA HIS A 39 -9.32 0.98 -10.07
C HIS A 39 -9.56 -0.38 -9.41
N TYR A 40 -10.25 -0.46 -8.28
CA TYR A 40 -10.51 -1.74 -7.59
C TYR A 40 -11.93 -2.23 -7.81
N ILE A 41 -12.92 -1.35 -7.68
CA ILE A 41 -14.35 -1.69 -7.75
C ILE A 41 -14.76 -2.37 -9.07
N PRO A 42 -14.34 -1.91 -10.26
CA PRO A 42 -14.75 -2.54 -11.51
C PRO A 42 -14.39 -4.03 -11.57
N PHE A 43 -13.26 -4.41 -10.98
CA PHE A 43 -12.81 -5.80 -10.94
C PHE A 43 -13.64 -6.66 -9.99
N ILE A 44 -14.42 -6.09 -9.06
CA ILE A 44 -15.38 -6.88 -8.28
C ILE A 44 -16.52 -7.35 -9.18
N PHE A 45 -17.03 -6.46 -10.04
CA PHE A 45 -18.20 -6.70 -10.88
C PHE A 45 -17.90 -7.36 -12.24
N MET A 46 -16.63 -7.44 -12.65
CA MET A 46 -16.26 -8.14 -13.88
C MET A 46 -16.58 -9.64 -13.79
N GLY A 47 -17.45 -10.11 -14.70
CA GLY A 47 -17.88 -11.52 -14.85
C GLY A 47 -16.89 -12.43 -15.59
N ARG A 48 -15.62 -12.04 -15.68
CA ARG A 48 -14.54 -12.84 -16.30
C ARG A 48 -13.46 -13.16 -15.28
N VAL A 49 -12.59 -14.11 -15.63
CA VAL A 49 -11.44 -14.50 -14.80
C VAL A 49 -10.50 -13.30 -14.59
N LYS A 50 -10.00 -13.15 -13.37
CA LYS A 50 -9.10 -12.08 -12.95
C LYS A 50 -7.86 -12.68 -12.33
N TYR A 51 -6.71 -12.11 -12.68
CA TYR A 51 -5.40 -12.51 -12.16
C TYR A 51 -4.76 -11.35 -11.40
N ILE A 52 -3.71 -11.63 -10.64
CA ILE A 52 -3.02 -10.66 -9.76
C ILE A 52 -2.64 -9.36 -10.51
N HIS A 53 -2.19 -9.46 -11.76
CA HIS A 53 -1.79 -8.28 -12.55
C HIS A 53 -2.93 -7.28 -12.80
N HIS A 54 -4.19 -7.70 -12.73
CA HIS A 54 -5.34 -6.80 -12.86
C HIS A 54 -5.43 -5.79 -11.71
N TYR A 55 -4.88 -6.14 -10.55
CA TYR A 55 -4.93 -5.30 -9.35
C TYR A 55 -3.74 -4.32 -9.25
N VAL A 56 -2.76 -4.41 -10.16
CA VAL A 56 -1.55 -3.57 -10.15
C VAL A 56 -1.90 -2.07 -10.20
N PRO A 57 -2.84 -1.58 -11.04
CA PRO A 57 -3.23 -0.16 -11.02
C PRO A 57 -3.77 0.29 -9.66
N ALA A 58 -4.66 -0.50 -9.05
CA ALA A 58 -5.16 -0.20 -7.71
C ALA A 58 -4.02 -0.21 -6.67
N GLN A 59 -3.10 -1.16 -6.78
CA GLN A 59 -1.93 -1.25 -5.89
C GLN A 59 -1.07 0.02 -5.94
N TYR A 60 -0.86 0.64 -7.11
CA TYR A 60 -0.15 1.92 -7.22
C TYR A 60 -0.82 3.03 -6.40
N PHE A 61 -2.13 3.20 -6.52
CA PHE A 61 -2.86 4.19 -5.72
C PHE A 61 -2.80 3.86 -4.22
N ALA A 62 -2.83 2.59 -3.83
CA ALA A 62 -2.66 2.19 -2.43
C ALA A 62 -1.28 2.57 -1.87
N ILE A 63 -0.22 2.51 -2.68
CA ILE A 63 1.13 2.97 -2.31
C ILE A 63 1.16 4.49 -2.11
N PHE A 64 0.51 5.26 -2.99
CA PHE A 64 0.42 6.72 -2.82
C PHE A 64 -0.37 7.10 -1.56
N VAL A 65 -1.50 6.43 -1.30
CA VAL A 65 -2.25 6.62 -0.04
C VAL A 65 -1.39 6.26 1.16
N PHE A 66 -0.59 5.17 1.08
CA PHE A 66 0.34 4.82 2.16
C PHE A 66 1.36 5.94 2.40
N GLY A 67 1.99 6.48 1.36
CA GLY A 67 2.92 7.60 1.48
C GLY A 67 2.28 8.85 2.09
N PHE A 68 1.07 9.21 1.64
CA PHE A 68 0.29 10.31 2.21
C PHE A 68 -0.01 10.10 3.70
N VAL A 69 -0.51 8.92 4.08
CA VAL A 69 -0.83 8.62 5.48
C VAL A 69 0.43 8.65 6.35
N VAL A 70 1.53 8.08 5.87
CA VAL A 70 2.82 8.09 6.57
C VAL A 70 3.28 9.54 6.82
N ASP A 71 3.24 10.40 5.81
CA ASP A 71 3.64 11.82 5.96
C ASP A 71 2.79 12.57 6.99
N LYS A 72 1.48 12.28 7.07
CA LYS A 72 0.56 12.95 8.02
C LYS A 72 0.62 12.38 9.43
N VAL A 73 0.99 11.11 9.60
CA VAL A 73 0.99 10.42 10.90
C VAL A 73 2.35 10.46 11.58
N VAL A 74 3.45 10.43 10.81
CA VAL A 74 4.80 10.44 11.38
C VAL A 74 5.09 11.74 12.13
N SER A 75 5.92 11.65 13.17
CA SER A 75 6.32 12.82 13.96
C SER A 75 6.94 13.91 13.07
N LYS A 76 6.71 15.18 13.43
CA LYS A 76 7.38 16.33 12.79
C LYS A 76 8.86 16.44 13.18
N ASN A 77 9.31 15.72 14.20
CA ASN A 77 10.72 15.68 14.57
C ASN A 77 11.54 15.04 13.44
N TYR A 78 12.50 15.80 12.91
CA TYR A 78 13.31 15.40 11.76
C TYR A 78 14.04 14.07 11.98
N VAL A 79 14.58 13.82 13.17
CA VAL A 79 15.32 12.59 13.48
C VAL A 79 14.37 11.39 13.46
N VAL A 80 13.25 11.48 14.18
CA VAL A 80 12.24 10.40 14.24
C VAL A 80 11.69 10.11 12.84
N ARG A 81 11.37 11.15 12.08
CA ARG A 81 10.87 11.03 10.71
C ARG A 81 11.88 10.37 9.77
N SER A 82 13.14 10.79 9.84
CA SER A 82 14.23 10.24 9.02
C SER A 82 14.48 8.77 9.33
N VAL A 83 14.53 8.40 10.61
CA VAL A 83 14.68 7.01 11.04
C VAL A 83 13.50 6.16 10.57
N PHE A 84 12.27 6.68 10.69
CA PHE A 84 11.07 5.97 10.23
C PHE A 84 11.08 5.77 8.70
N TYR A 85 11.50 6.77 7.92
CA TYR A 85 11.59 6.63 6.47
C TYR A 85 12.71 5.66 6.08
N ALA A 86 13.87 5.76 6.73
CA ALA A 86 14.98 4.83 6.50
C ALA A 86 14.57 3.38 6.79
N SER A 87 13.84 3.12 7.88
CA SER A 87 13.37 1.76 8.20
C SER A 87 12.39 1.22 7.17
N LEU A 88 11.50 2.05 6.62
CA LEU A 88 10.61 1.67 5.52
C LEU A 88 11.39 1.30 4.26
N TYR A 89 12.37 2.12 3.85
CA TYR A 89 13.21 1.83 2.68
C TYR A 89 14.01 0.53 2.86
N VAL A 90 14.64 0.35 4.02
CA VAL A 90 15.36 -0.88 4.36
C VAL A 90 14.42 -2.09 4.31
N SER A 91 13.19 -1.96 4.81
CA SER A 91 12.20 -3.05 4.78
C SER A 91 11.81 -3.42 3.35
N ILE A 92 11.64 -2.45 2.46
CA ILE A 92 11.34 -2.69 1.04
C ILE A 92 12.51 -3.42 0.37
N LEU A 93 13.74 -2.94 0.57
CA LEU A 93 14.94 -3.55 -0.01
C LEU A 93 15.16 -4.97 0.51
N ALA A 94 15.00 -5.18 1.82
CA ALA A 94 15.11 -6.50 2.44
C ALA A 94 14.03 -7.46 1.91
N SER A 95 12.80 -6.99 1.77
CA SER A 95 11.70 -7.78 1.19
C SER A 95 12.00 -8.16 -0.26
N PHE A 96 12.45 -7.21 -1.08
CA PHE A 96 12.85 -7.51 -2.46
C PHE A 96 14.00 -8.51 -2.51
N TRP A 97 15.04 -8.33 -1.69
CA TRP A 97 16.19 -9.24 -1.67
C TRP A 97 15.79 -10.67 -1.31
N TYR A 98 14.91 -10.82 -0.31
CA TYR A 98 14.40 -12.12 0.11
C TYR A 98 13.51 -12.78 -0.96
N PHE A 99 12.70 -12.02 -1.69
CA PHE A 99 11.79 -12.52 -2.72
C PHE A 99 12.30 -12.36 -4.16
N ARG A 100 13.60 -12.06 -4.35
CA ARG A 100 14.15 -11.68 -5.66
C ARG A 100 13.95 -12.77 -6.71
N ASP A 101 14.02 -14.04 -6.32
CA ASP A 101 13.92 -15.18 -7.22
C ASP A 101 12.52 -15.28 -7.86
N LEU A 102 11.47 -14.74 -7.20
CA LEU A 102 10.13 -14.64 -7.78
C LEU A 102 10.05 -13.68 -8.97
N SER A 103 10.94 -12.69 -9.03
CA SER A 103 10.97 -11.67 -10.09
C SER A 103 12.07 -11.92 -11.11
N LEU A 104 13.24 -12.39 -10.66
CA LEU A 104 14.42 -12.61 -11.49
C LEU A 104 14.47 -14.01 -12.12
N GLY A 105 13.68 -14.95 -11.59
CA GLY A 105 13.66 -16.35 -12.03
C GLY A 105 14.16 -17.30 -10.95
N MET A 106 13.59 -18.50 -10.93
CA MET A 106 13.91 -19.56 -9.98
C MET A 106 14.73 -20.63 -10.70
N GLU A 107 16.04 -20.67 -10.46
CA GLU A 107 16.93 -21.65 -11.06
C GLU A 107 17.12 -22.87 -10.15
N GLY A 108 16.90 -24.07 -10.69
CA GLY A 108 17.08 -25.34 -9.98
C GLY A 108 15.78 -25.95 -9.42
N PRO A 109 15.88 -26.95 -8.53
CA PRO A 109 14.72 -27.67 -8.00
C PRO A 109 13.79 -26.78 -7.16
N SER A 110 12.48 -26.93 -7.32
CA SER A 110 11.46 -26.15 -6.58
C SER A 110 11.58 -26.28 -5.05
N LEU A 111 12.09 -27.41 -4.55
CA LEU A 111 12.32 -27.64 -3.12
C LEU A 111 13.21 -26.58 -2.47
N ASN A 112 14.16 -26.00 -3.22
CA ASN A 112 15.06 -24.97 -2.71
C ASN A 112 14.32 -23.68 -2.31
N PHE A 113 13.15 -23.45 -2.88
CA PHE A 113 12.39 -22.22 -2.75
C PHE A 113 11.24 -22.30 -1.74
N ARG A 114 11.00 -23.47 -1.14
CA ARG A 114 9.96 -23.66 -0.10
C ARG A 114 10.09 -22.68 1.08
N HIS A 115 11.29 -22.21 1.36
CA HIS A 115 11.54 -21.26 2.44
C HIS A 115 10.81 -19.92 2.22
N MET A 116 10.52 -19.52 0.97
CA MET A 116 9.79 -18.29 0.64
C MET A 116 8.27 -18.39 0.87
N LYS A 117 7.76 -19.57 1.23
CA LYS A 117 6.32 -19.79 1.44
C LYS A 117 5.84 -19.12 2.74
N LEU A 118 5.38 -17.88 2.64
CA LEU A 118 4.83 -17.13 3.78
C LEU A 118 3.41 -17.56 4.16
N LEU A 119 2.56 -17.80 3.15
CA LEU A 119 1.16 -18.17 3.35
C LEU A 119 0.93 -19.62 2.91
N SER A 120 0.04 -20.32 3.60
CA SER A 120 -0.30 -21.71 3.26
C SER A 120 -0.83 -21.86 1.83
N SER A 121 -1.52 -20.83 1.32
CA SER A 121 -2.09 -20.75 -0.03
C SER A 121 -1.07 -20.47 -1.13
N TRP A 122 0.15 -20.04 -0.80
CA TRP A 122 1.19 -19.83 -1.80
C TRP A 122 1.67 -21.18 -2.35
N MET A 123 1.58 -21.32 -3.67
CA MET A 123 2.07 -22.47 -4.42
C MET A 123 3.49 -22.17 -4.91
N ILE A 124 4.44 -22.28 -3.97
CA ILE A 124 5.89 -22.15 -4.17
C ILE A 124 6.55 -23.46 -3.71
#